data_AF-A0AAV0HIC3-F1
#
_entry.id   AF-A0AAV0HIC3-F1
#
_cell.length_a   1.000
_cell.length_b   1.000
_cell.length_c   1.000
_cell.angle_alpha   90.00
_cell.angle_beta   90.00
_cell.angle_gamma   90.00
#
_symmetry.space_group_name_H-M   'P 1'
#
loop_
_entity.id
_entity.type
_entity.pdbx_description
1 polymer ?
#
loop_
_entity_poly.entity_id
_entity_poly.type
_entity_poly.pdbx_seq_one_letter_code
_entity_poly.pdbx_strand_id
1 'polypeptide(L)'
;MLITAPTSLAHGGCRYYHHSSPTTTPSLPLAKFSSLSLKCNFLSKTPLISHPATTQFHLPITSPRNKKLGLSVVAMSFDAGVGVMGTKLGMMSFFEPDGVVVPVTVVGFREGNIVTQIKTDSTDGYDAVQVGYRRVRDRKLTKPEMGHLEKAGVIPMRHLQEFRLQTIDGFEVGQKLTFEELFKEGDFVDVSGITIGKGFQGGIKRHNFKRGLMTHGSKSHRALGSIGAGTTPGRVYKGKKMPGRMGGTKTKIRKLKVVKVDSDLGVVMIKGALPGKPGNLLRFAPAKIVGKNIPKN
;
A
#
# COMPACT_ATOMS: atom_id res chain seq x y z
N MET A 1 -22.24 -30.51 -49.26
CA MET A 1 -21.17 -31.50 -49.47
C MET A 1 -20.40 -31.56 -48.14
N LEU A 2 -20.32 -32.66 -47.36
CA LEU A 2 -20.15 -34.10 -47.68
C LEU A 2 -18.87 -34.31 -48.52
N ILE A 3 -17.95 -35.27 -48.31
CA ILE A 3 -17.90 -36.58 -47.61
C ILE A 3 -16.36 -36.93 -47.47
N THR A 4 -15.72 -37.63 -46.52
CA THR A 4 -16.00 -38.26 -45.18
C THR A 4 -14.65 -38.57 -44.48
N ALA A 5 -14.66 -38.89 -43.17
CA ALA A 5 -13.62 -39.73 -42.50
C ALA A 5 -14.11 -41.20 -42.45
N PRO A 6 -13.27 -42.25 -42.26
CA PRO A 6 -12.91 -42.67 -40.89
C PRO A 6 -11.57 -43.50 -40.77
N THR A 7 -11.45 -44.28 -39.68
CA THR A 7 -10.46 -45.34 -39.35
C THR A 7 -9.07 -44.93 -38.83
N SER A 8 -8.36 -45.79 -38.09
CA SER A 8 -8.67 -46.34 -36.74
C SER A 8 -7.55 -47.29 -36.27
N LEU A 9 -7.08 -47.16 -35.02
CA LEU A 9 -6.45 -48.25 -34.27
C LEU A 9 -6.40 -47.90 -32.77
N ALA A 10 -6.38 -48.91 -31.91
CA ALA A 10 -6.37 -48.81 -30.45
C ALA A 10 -5.53 -49.94 -29.85
N HIS A 11 -5.13 -49.82 -28.57
CA HIS A 11 -5.15 -50.88 -27.53
C HIS A 11 -4.58 -50.36 -26.20
N GLY A 12 -5.00 -50.96 -25.06
CA GLY A 12 -4.40 -50.76 -23.74
C GLY A 12 -4.80 -49.46 -22.99
N GLY A 13 -5.52 -49.47 -21.87
CA GLY A 13 -6.21 -50.58 -21.20
C GLY A 13 -5.69 -50.91 -19.81
N CYS A 14 -6.13 -50.16 -18.79
CA CYS A 14 -6.21 -50.68 -17.41
C CYS A 14 -7.22 -49.84 -16.59
N ARG A 15 -8.20 -50.48 -15.96
CA ARG A 15 -9.10 -49.89 -14.95
C ARG A 15 -9.04 -50.75 -13.70
N TYR A 16 -9.02 -50.12 -12.52
CA TYR A 16 -9.35 -50.78 -11.27
C TYR A 16 -10.49 -50.03 -10.57
N TYR A 17 -11.46 -50.80 -10.08
CA TYR A 17 -12.59 -50.40 -9.23
C TYR A 17 -12.61 -51.32 -8.00
N HIS A 18 -13.64 -51.21 -7.14
CA HIS A 18 -13.83 -51.80 -5.80
C HIS A 18 -13.19 -50.97 -4.66
N HIS A 19 -13.80 -50.81 -3.48
CA HIS A 19 -15.23 -50.91 -3.09
C HIS A 19 -15.47 -50.09 -1.79
N SER A 20 -16.72 -49.74 -1.49
CA SER A 20 -17.19 -49.36 -0.14
C SER A 20 -17.18 -50.60 0.80
N SER A 21 -17.14 -50.54 2.14
CA SER A 21 -17.98 -49.80 3.10
C SER A 21 -17.39 -49.92 4.55
N PRO A 22 -17.98 -49.35 5.64
CA PRO A 22 -17.27 -49.10 6.92
C PRO A 22 -17.53 -50.10 8.07
N THR A 23 -16.75 -49.98 9.15
CA THR A 23 -16.94 -50.64 10.47
C THR A 23 -16.60 -49.68 11.64
N THR A 24 -16.97 -50.03 12.88
CA THR A 24 -17.31 -49.03 13.93
C THR A 24 -16.73 -49.33 15.32
N THR A 25 -16.19 -48.30 16.02
CA THR A 25 -15.98 -48.22 17.51
C THR A 25 -15.01 -49.23 18.16
N PRO A 26 -14.62 -49.15 19.47
CA PRO A 26 -15.06 -48.27 20.56
C PRO A 26 -13.94 -47.41 21.23
N SER A 27 -14.10 -47.03 22.50
CA SER A 27 -13.44 -45.87 23.14
C SER A 27 -13.08 -46.05 24.63
N LEU A 28 -12.11 -45.24 25.11
CA LEU A 28 -11.83 -44.89 26.54
C LEU A 28 -11.17 -46.00 27.40
N PRO A 29 -10.52 -45.69 28.57
CA PRO A 29 -10.67 -44.51 29.43
C PRO A 29 -9.40 -43.69 29.78
N LEU A 30 -9.60 -42.67 30.64
CA LEU A 30 -8.59 -41.71 31.15
C LEU A 30 -7.67 -42.30 32.23
N ALA A 31 -6.48 -41.71 32.36
CA ALA A 31 -5.75 -41.61 33.63
C ALA A 31 -5.33 -40.14 33.88
N LYS A 32 -5.35 -39.70 35.14
CA LYS A 32 -4.93 -38.36 35.58
C LYS A 32 -3.53 -38.43 36.17
N PHE A 33 -2.70 -37.40 35.99
CA PHE A 33 -1.64 -37.06 36.94
C PHE A 33 -1.62 -35.56 37.22
N SER A 34 -1.36 -35.21 38.48
CA SER A 34 -1.56 -33.87 39.03
C SER A 34 -0.25 -33.08 39.20
N SER A 35 -0.43 -31.77 39.25
CA SER A 35 0.56 -30.75 39.64
C SER A 35 1.56 -31.13 40.74
N LEU A 36 2.77 -30.62 40.62
CA LEU A 36 3.51 -30.05 41.76
C LEU A 36 4.39 -28.89 41.27
N SER A 37 4.44 -27.78 42.02
CA SER A 37 5.33 -26.64 41.74
C SER A 37 6.41 -26.54 42.81
N LEU A 38 7.67 -26.39 42.41
CA LEU A 38 8.78 -26.16 43.33
C LEU A 38 9.25 -24.71 43.25
N LYS A 39 9.02 -23.95 44.33
CA LYS A 39 9.70 -22.69 44.61
C LYS A 39 10.86 -23.01 45.56
N CYS A 40 12.09 -22.70 45.17
CA CYS A 40 13.26 -22.83 46.03
C CYS A 40 13.56 -21.49 46.70
N ASN A 41 13.46 -21.42 48.02
CA ASN A 41 13.74 -20.21 48.80
C ASN A 41 14.13 -20.60 50.23
N PHE A 42 15.41 -20.55 50.60
CA PHE A 42 15.85 -20.89 51.97
C PHE A 42 17.22 -20.28 52.32
N LEU A 43 17.23 -19.45 53.38
CA LEU A 43 18.27 -19.16 54.40
C LEU A 43 19.75 -18.89 53.97
N SER A 44 20.59 -18.17 54.75
CA SER A 44 20.40 -17.51 56.06
C SER A 44 21.33 -16.28 56.22
N LYS A 45 21.12 -15.50 57.30
CA LYS A 45 22.08 -14.54 57.89
C LYS A 45 23.31 -15.31 58.46
N THR A 46 24.44 -14.74 58.91
CA THR A 46 24.70 -13.55 59.76
C THR A 46 26.07 -12.86 59.37
N PRO A 47 26.72 -11.91 60.12
CA PRO A 47 27.47 -10.81 59.47
C PRO A 47 28.95 -10.64 59.84
N LEU A 48 29.73 -9.88 59.04
CA LEU A 48 31.02 -9.30 59.47
C LEU A 48 31.30 -7.89 58.92
N ILE A 49 31.67 -7.01 59.87
CA ILE A 49 32.64 -5.90 59.79
C ILE A 49 32.33 -4.69 58.87
N SER A 50 32.39 -3.50 59.49
CA SER A 50 32.36 -2.18 58.86
C SER A 50 33.74 -1.51 58.86
N HIS A 51 34.09 -0.76 57.80
CA HIS A 51 34.52 0.66 57.89
C HIS A 51 34.73 1.28 56.48
N PRO A 52 34.82 2.62 56.35
CA PRO A 52 34.35 3.30 55.13
C PRO A 52 35.46 3.78 54.16
N ALA A 53 35.07 3.93 52.89
CA ALA A 53 35.79 4.71 51.89
C ALA A 53 34.79 5.55 51.07
N THR A 54 34.33 6.68 51.64
CA THR A 54 33.31 7.55 51.02
C THR A 54 33.92 8.45 49.94
N THR A 55 34.12 7.93 48.73
CA THR A 55 34.53 8.73 47.56
C THR A 55 33.29 9.15 46.76
N GLN A 56 32.78 10.37 47.00
CA GLN A 56 31.59 10.86 46.31
C GLN A 56 31.89 11.26 44.85
N PHE A 57 31.67 10.35 43.91
CA PHE A 57 31.57 10.68 42.49
C PHE A 57 30.22 11.35 42.19
N HIS A 58 30.16 12.67 42.39
CA HIS A 58 28.99 13.48 42.09
C HIS A 58 28.83 13.65 40.56
N LEU A 59 28.25 12.65 39.90
CA LEU A 59 27.86 12.76 38.50
C LEU A 59 26.81 13.88 38.34
N PRO A 60 27.01 14.87 37.45
CA PRO A 60 26.05 15.95 37.27
C PRO A 60 24.79 15.40 36.60
N ILE A 61 23.67 15.47 37.33
CA ILE A 61 22.33 15.17 36.78
C ILE A 61 21.99 16.26 35.76
N THR A 62 22.41 16.04 34.52
CA THR A 62 22.03 16.88 33.39
C THR A 62 20.55 16.68 33.14
N SER A 63 19.74 17.72 33.40
CA SER A 63 18.29 17.63 33.23
C SER A 63 17.95 17.22 31.80
N PRO A 64 16.95 16.34 31.60
CA PRO A 64 16.52 15.95 30.27
C PRO A 64 15.90 17.17 29.61
N ARG A 65 16.72 17.88 28.81
CA ARG A 65 16.31 19.07 28.07
C ARG A 65 15.11 18.69 27.23
N ASN A 66 13.92 19.12 27.65
CA ASN A 66 12.64 18.80 27.02
C ASN A 66 12.55 19.50 25.67
N LYS A 67 13.28 18.94 24.70
CA LYS A 67 12.95 19.06 23.30
C LYS A 67 11.56 18.46 23.18
N LYS A 68 10.55 19.33 23.15
CA LYS A 68 9.38 19.12 22.32
C LYS A 68 9.90 18.82 20.92
N LEU A 69 10.18 17.53 20.67
CA LEU A 69 10.07 16.96 19.36
C LEU A 69 8.63 17.24 18.97
N GLY A 70 8.45 18.35 18.24
CA GLY A 70 7.32 18.44 17.35
C GLY A 70 7.42 17.22 16.45
N LEU A 71 6.63 16.19 16.78
CA LEU A 71 5.98 15.43 15.74
C LEU A 71 5.27 16.49 14.92
N SER A 72 5.92 16.92 13.85
CA SER A 72 5.22 17.40 12.68
C SER A 72 4.34 16.24 12.28
N VAL A 73 3.11 16.25 12.82
CA VAL A 73 2.04 15.32 12.46
C VAL A 73 2.09 15.29 10.94
N VAL A 74 2.36 14.10 10.38
CA VAL A 74 2.54 13.94 8.93
C VAL A 74 1.16 14.05 8.32
N ALA A 75 0.71 15.30 8.24
CA ALA A 75 -0.66 15.66 7.98
C ALA A 75 -1.00 15.16 6.59
N MET A 76 -1.78 14.07 6.55
CA MET A 76 -2.41 13.64 5.32
C MET A 76 -3.14 14.85 4.75
N SER A 77 -2.72 15.28 3.56
CA SER A 77 -3.30 16.46 2.90
C SER A 77 -4.80 16.23 2.72
N PHE A 78 -5.65 17.16 3.19
CA PHE A 78 -7.11 17.11 2.98
C PHE A 78 -7.45 16.73 1.54
N ASP A 79 -8.22 15.66 1.37
CA ASP A 79 -8.77 15.22 0.10
C ASP A 79 -10.11 15.95 -0.14
N ALA A 80 -10.41 16.28 -1.39
CA ALA A 80 -11.57 17.08 -1.78
C ALA A 80 -12.90 16.31 -1.74
N GLY A 81 -12.93 15.17 -1.05
CA GLY A 81 -14.00 14.18 -1.06
C GLY A 81 -13.46 12.76 -0.88
N VAL A 82 -14.36 11.83 -0.56
CA VAL A 82 -14.06 10.40 -0.53
C VAL A 82 -13.79 9.88 -1.94
N GLY A 83 -13.09 8.76 -2.03
CA GLY A 83 -12.87 8.04 -3.26
C GLY A 83 -12.56 6.58 -2.97
N VAL A 84 -12.11 5.87 -3.98
CA VAL A 84 -12.05 4.40 -3.97
C VAL A 84 -10.65 3.87 -4.26
N MET A 85 -10.46 2.57 -4.07
CA MET A 85 -9.34 1.83 -4.61
C MET A 85 -9.77 1.00 -5.81
N GLY A 86 -8.85 0.79 -6.75
CA GLY A 86 -9.05 -0.02 -7.94
C GLY A 86 -7.75 -0.67 -8.40
N THR A 87 -7.81 -1.44 -9.48
CA THR A 87 -6.66 -2.17 -10.01
C THR A 87 -6.45 -1.83 -11.48
N LYS A 88 -5.25 -1.38 -11.85
CA LYS A 88 -4.90 -1.14 -13.25
C LYS A 88 -4.98 -2.45 -14.04
N LEU A 89 -5.81 -2.51 -15.08
CA LEU A 89 -5.93 -3.70 -15.94
C LEU A 89 -5.02 -3.58 -17.17
N GLY A 90 -5.11 -2.46 -17.90
CA GLY A 90 -4.42 -2.31 -19.17
C GLY A 90 -4.46 -0.87 -19.67
N MET A 91 -4.04 -0.68 -20.91
CA MET A 91 -4.14 0.60 -21.62
C MET A 91 -4.53 0.29 -23.07
N MET A 92 -5.47 1.05 -23.62
CA MET A 92 -6.03 0.84 -24.96
C MET A 92 -6.42 2.17 -25.60
N SER A 93 -6.81 2.13 -26.87
CA SER A 93 -7.43 3.26 -27.55
C SER A 93 -8.94 3.22 -27.36
N PHE A 94 -9.53 4.36 -27.06
CA PHE A 94 -10.97 4.62 -27.14
C PHE A 94 -11.23 5.53 -28.36
N PHE A 95 -12.34 5.32 -29.05
CA PHE A 95 -12.76 6.17 -30.18
C PHE A 95 -13.97 6.98 -29.71
N GLU A 96 -13.84 8.30 -29.63
CA GLU A 96 -14.98 9.21 -29.46
C GLU A 96 -15.80 9.23 -30.78
N PRO A 97 -17.12 9.51 -30.75
CA PRO A 97 -18.00 9.39 -31.94
C PRO A 97 -17.57 10.28 -33.11
N ASP A 98 -16.86 11.39 -32.82
CA ASP A 98 -16.26 12.30 -33.81
C ASP A 98 -15.01 11.72 -34.51
N GLY A 99 -14.70 10.43 -34.30
CA GLY A 99 -13.52 9.74 -34.83
C GLY A 99 -12.22 9.99 -34.06
N VAL A 100 -12.25 10.80 -32.99
CA VAL A 100 -11.06 11.17 -32.21
C VAL A 100 -10.55 9.98 -31.38
N VAL A 101 -9.28 9.65 -31.54
CA VAL A 101 -8.63 8.54 -30.82
C VAL A 101 -8.05 9.02 -29.49
N VAL A 102 -8.60 8.51 -28.38
CA VAL A 102 -8.19 8.85 -27.03
C VAL A 102 -7.46 7.68 -26.36
N PRO A 103 -6.19 7.83 -25.94
CA PRO A 103 -5.49 6.79 -25.19
C PRO A 103 -6.01 6.73 -23.75
N VAL A 104 -6.61 5.60 -23.35
CA VAL A 104 -7.21 5.39 -22.03
C VAL A 104 -6.52 4.27 -21.26
N THR A 105 -6.33 4.48 -19.95
CA THR A 105 -6.00 3.39 -19.03
C THR A 105 -7.29 2.80 -18.48
N VAL A 106 -7.46 1.47 -18.57
CA VAL A 106 -8.59 0.76 -17.98
C VAL A 106 -8.27 0.40 -16.52
N VAL A 107 -9.18 0.79 -15.62
CA VAL A 107 -9.15 0.44 -14.20
C VAL A 107 -10.32 -0.49 -13.93
N GLY A 108 -10.03 -1.67 -13.38
CA GLY A 108 -11.04 -2.61 -12.93
C GLY A 108 -11.19 -2.60 -11.41
N PHE A 109 -12.42 -2.66 -10.96
CA PHE A 109 -12.77 -2.80 -9.55
C PHE A 109 -12.91 -4.28 -9.18
N ARG A 110 -12.90 -4.55 -7.88
CA ARG A 110 -13.02 -5.87 -7.27
C ARG A 110 -13.76 -5.73 -5.95
N GLU A 111 -14.35 -6.83 -5.50
CA GLU A 111 -15.02 -6.94 -4.20
C GLU A 111 -14.20 -6.30 -3.06
N GLY A 112 -14.83 -5.37 -2.35
CA GLY A 112 -14.20 -4.36 -1.51
C GLY A 112 -14.77 -2.96 -1.80
N ASN A 113 -14.01 -1.91 -1.52
CA ASN A 113 -14.47 -0.51 -1.42
C ASN A 113 -15.60 -0.38 -0.40
N ILE A 114 -15.32 -0.79 0.83
CA ILE A 114 -16.24 -0.71 1.98
C ILE A 114 -15.58 0.14 3.06
N VAL A 115 -16.33 1.01 3.74
CA VAL A 115 -15.85 1.79 4.88
C VAL A 115 -15.57 0.87 6.06
N THR A 116 -14.33 0.87 6.56
CA THR A 116 -13.85 -0.04 7.63
C THR A 116 -13.69 0.65 8.97
N GLN A 117 -13.46 1.96 8.98
CA GLN A 117 -13.34 2.78 10.18
C GLN A 117 -13.66 4.24 9.83
N ILE A 118 -14.35 4.92 10.73
CA ILE A 118 -14.47 6.38 10.75
C ILE A 118 -13.60 6.90 11.90
N LYS A 119 -12.90 8.01 11.67
CA LYS A 119 -12.04 8.70 12.63
C LYS A 119 -12.48 10.14 12.73
N THR A 120 -12.78 10.61 13.94
CA THR A 120 -13.22 11.99 14.20
C THR A 120 -12.13 12.75 14.95
N ASP A 121 -12.14 14.08 14.84
CA ASP A 121 -11.19 14.95 15.56
C ASP A 121 -11.15 14.68 17.07
N SER A 122 -12.30 14.33 17.67
CA SER A 122 -12.44 13.93 19.08
C SER A 122 -11.74 12.64 19.49
N THR A 123 -11.45 11.71 18.57
CA THR A 123 -10.82 10.41 18.86
C THR A 123 -9.39 10.30 18.32
N ASP A 124 -9.13 10.88 17.15
CA ASP A 124 -7.90 10.71 16.39
C ASP A 124 -7.15 12.03 16.13
N GLY A 125 -7.76 13.19 16.43
CA GLY A 125 -7.19 14.52 16.13
C GLY A 125 -7.18 14.88 14.65
N TYR A 126 -8.02 14.23 13.85
CA TYR A 126 -8.37 14.61 12.48
C TYR A 126 -9.56 13.79 11.96
N ASP A 127 -10.32 14.39 11.05
CA ASP A 127 -11.44 13.74 10.37
C ASP A 127 -11.00 12.91 9.14
N ALA A 128 -11.29 11.61 9.15
CA ALA A 128 -10.99 10.71 8.03
C ALA A 128 -11.91 9.49 7.94
N VAL A 129 -12.12 9.03 6.69
CA VAL A 129 -12.78 7.76 6.37
C VAL A 129 -11.74 6.75 5.92
N GLN A 130 -11.67 5.60 6.58
CA GLN A 130 -10.85 4.46 6.16
C GLN A 130 -11.67 3.54 5.27
N VAL A 131 -11.15 3.26 4.07
CA VAL A 131 -11.78 2.38 3.07
C VAL A 131 -10.92 1.13 2.88
N GLY A 132 -11.57 -0.04 2.89
CA GLY A 132 -10.96 -1.33 2.60
C GLY A 132 -11.18 -1.76 1.15
N TYR A 133 -10.22 -2.48 0.56
CA TYR A 133 -10.30 -3.00 -0.81
C TYR A 133 -9.64 -4.37 -0.99
N ARG A 134 -10.14 -5.10 -1.99
CA ARG A 134 -9.72 -6.44 -2.42
C ARG A 134 -9.91 -7.49 -1.32
N ARG A 135 -11.05 -8.19 -1.37
CA ARG A 135 -11.33 -9.38 -0.54
C ARG A 135 -10.18 -10.40 -0.60
N VAL A 136 -9.95 -11.08 0.51
CA VAL A 136 -8.96 -12.15 0.69
C VAL A 136 -9.59 -13.30 1.46
N ARG A 137 -9.09 -14.53 1.27
CA ARG A 137 -9.37 -15.61 2.22
C ARG A 137 -8.76 -15.25 3.58
N ASP A 138 -9.60 -15.17 4.59
CA ASP A 138 -9.37 -14.94 6.02
C ASP A 138 -8.05 -15.51 6.55
N ARG A 139 -7.72 -16.78 6.27
CA ARG A 139 -6.42 -17.40 6.61
C ARG A 139 -5.15 -16.71 6.05
N LYS A 140 -5.27 -15.63 5.28
CA LYS A 140 -4.16 -14.81 4.76
C LYS A 140 -4.03 -13.43 5.46
N LEU A 141 -4.95 -13.08 6.36
CA LEU A 141 -4.82 -11.93 7.25
C LEU A 141 -4.22 -12.37 8.59
N THR A 142 -3.60 -11.43 9.30
CA THR A 142 -3.17 -11.64 10.70
C THR A 142 -4.35 -11.45 11.66
N LYS A 143 -4.26 -12.03 12.87
CA LYS A 143 -5.34 -11.92 13.88
C LYS A 143 -5.74 -10.46 14.21
N PRO A 144 -4.82 -9.48 14.32
CA PRO A 144 -5.21 -8.09 14.55
C PRO A 144 -5.95 -7.44 13.36
N GLU A 145 -5.53 -7.72 12.12
CA GLU A 145 -6.22 -7.24 10.91
C GLU A 145 -7.63 -7.85 10.80
N MET A 146 -7.76 -9.12 11.17
CA MET A 146 -9.04 -9.85 11.21
C MET A 146 -10.00 -9.23 12.24
N GLY A 147 -9.58 -9.09 13.50
CA GLY A 147 -10.40 -8.49 14.56
C GLY A 147 -10.80 -7.03 14.31
N HIS A 148 -9.97 -6.25 13.60
CA HIS A 148 -10.31 -4.89 13.17
C HIS A 148 -11.48 -4.87 12.17
N LEU A 149 -11.51 -5.82 11.23
CA LEU A 149 -12.58 -5.94 10.23
C LEU A 149 -13.83 -6.61 10.80
N GLU A 150 -13.67 -7.58 11.70
CA GLU A 150 -14.77 -8.21 12.44
C GLU A 150 -15.51 -7.18 13.32
N LYS A 151 -14.79 -6.26 13.99
CA LYS A 151 -15.40 -5.14 14.73
C LYS A 151 -16.27 -4.24 13.85
N ALA A 152 -15.93 -4.12 12.56
CA ALA A 152 -16.68 -3.35 11.58
C ALA A 152 -17.79 -4.16 10.86
N GLY A 153 -17.89 -5.48 11.14
CA GLY A 153 -18.83 -6.37 10.46
C GLY A 153 -18.52 -6.62 8.98
N VAL A 154 -17.31 -6.29 8.50
CA VAL A 154 -16.97 -6.30 7.06
C VAL A 154 -16.17 -7.52 6.62
N ILE A 155 -16.22 -7.81 5.32
CA ILE A 155 -15.44 -8.88 4.70
C ILE A 155 -13.91 -8.69 4.86
N PRO A 156 -13.12 -9.77 4.98
CA PRO A 156 -11.67 -9.70 5.07
C PRO A 156 -11.04 -9.11 3.79
N MET A 157 -10.35 -7.97 3.91
CA MET A 157 -9.79 -7.18 2.80
C MET A 157 -8.28 -6.95 2.95
N ARG A 158 -7.55 -6.84 1.83
CA ARG A 158 -6.07 -6.76 1.84
C ARG A 158 -5.51 -5.36 2.06
N HIS A 159 -6.25 -4.33 1.67
CA HIS A 159 -5.72 -2.99 1.53
C HIS A 159 -6.64 -2.00 2.21
N LEU A 160 -6.15 -1.32 3.26
CA LEU A 160 -6.82 -0.23 3.93
C LEU A 160 -6.15 1.08 3.52
N GLN A 161 -6.92 2.10 3.13
CA GLN A 161 -6.42 3.45 2.87
C GLN A 161 -7.40 4.51 3.37
N GLU A 162 -6.86 5.58 3.93
CA GLU A 162 -7.62 6.68 4.51
C GLU A 162 -7.78 7.83 3.52
N PHE A 163 -8.95 8.46 3.58
CA PHE A 163 -9.36 9.68 2.89
C PHE A 163 -9.62 10.73 3.97
N ARG A 164 -8.79 11.77 4.04
CA ARG A 164 -8.96 12.83 5.04
C ARG A 164 -9.91 13.89 4.50
N LEU A 165 -10.96 14.22 5.25
CA LEU A 165 -12.01 15.14 4.83
C LEU A 165 -12.00 16.40 5.73
N GLN A 166 -12.84 17.38 5.40
CA GLN A 166 -13.15 18.50 6.30
C GLN A 166 -14.37 18.23 7.20
N THR A 167 -15.16 17.20 6.85
CA THR A 167 -16.46 16.84 7.44
C THR A 167 -16.74 15.38 7.05
N ILE A 168 -17.40 14.60 7.89
CA ILE A 168 -17.63 13.14 7.67
C ILE A 168 -19.12 12.76 7.58
N ASP A 169 -19.99 13.77 7.62
CA ASP A 169 -21.44 13.60 7.63
C ASP A 169 -21.91 12.77 6.41
N GLY A 170 -22.70 11.72 6.65
CA GLY A 170 -23.19 10.82 5.61
C GLY A 170 -22.33 9.58 5.32
N PHE A 171 -21.27 9.32 6.11
CA PHE A 171 -20.52 8.06 6.06
C PHE A 171 -20.82 7.16 7.27
N GLU A 172 -20.96 5.85 7.01
CA GLU A 172 -21.20 4.83 8.04
C GLU A 172 -20.20 3.66 7.92
N VAL A 173 -19.90 2.98 9.03
CA VAL A 173 -19.04 1.79 9.02
C VAL A 173 -19.82 0.62 8.39
N GLY A 174 -19.19 -0.10 7.45
CA GLY A 174 -19.85 -1.13 6.64
C GLY A 174 -20.50 -0.61 5.35
N GLN A 175 -20.61 0.71 5.17
CA GLN A 175 -21.12 1.31 3.92
C GLN A 175 -20.25 0.93 2.72
N LYS A 176 -20.87 0.50 1.63
CA LYS A 176 -20.20 0.16 0.36
C LYS A 176 -20.12 1.39 -0.53
N LEU A 177 -18.92 1.70 -1.02
CA LEU A 177 -18.64 2.81 -1.93
C LEU A 177 -18.60 2.31 -3.37
N THR A 178 -19.72 2.49 -4.07
CA THR A 178 -19.89 2.32 -5.51
C THR A 178 -19.06 3.37 -6.27
N PHE A 179 -18.41 2.95 -7.36
CA PHE A 179 -17.61 3.88 -8.18
C PHE A 179 -18.48 4.72 -9.13
N GLU A 180 -19.68 4.24 -9.45
CA GLU A 180 -20.63 4.84 -10.39
C GLU A 180 -21.29 6.10 -9.81
N GLU A 181 -21.58 6.11 -8.50
CA GLU A 181 -22.09 7.28 -7.78
C GLU A 181 -20.99 8.35 -7.55
N LEU A 182 -19.74 7.91 -7.41
CA LEU A 182 -18.59 8.76 -7.07
C LEU A 182 -17.84 9.35 -8.27
N PHE A 183 -18.01 8.80 -9.49
CA PHE A 183 -17.33 9.28 -10.70
C PHE A 183 -18.28 9.23 -11.91
N LYS A 184 -18.55 10.41 -12.48
CA LYS A 184 -19.35 10.55 -13.70
C LYS A 184 -18.46 10.80 -14.91
N GLU A 185 -18.99 10.59 -16.10
CA GLU A 185 -18.26 10.84 -17.34
C GLU A 185 -17.92 12.33 -17.47
N GLY A 186 -16.67 12.63 -17.83
CA GLY A 186 -16.16 14.00 -17.83
C GLY A 186 -15.48 14.46 -16.55
N ASP A 187 -15.67 13.78 -15.40
CA ASP A 187 -15.09 14.20 -14.13
C ASP A 187 -13.55 14.22 -14.13
N PHE A 188 -12.98 15.12 -13.32
CA PHE A 188 -11.54 15.19 -13.09
C PHE A 188 -11.14 14.45 -11.82
N VAL A 189 -10.24 13.47 -11.96
CA VAL A 189 -9.74 12.64 -10.85
C VAL A 189 -8.23 12.79 -10.64
N ASP A 190 -7.82 12.65 -9.38
CA ASP A 190 -6.42 12.61 -8.93
C ASP A 190 -6.02 11.17 -8.58
N VAL A 191 -5.34 10.48 -9.50
CA VAL A 191 -4.99 9.05 -9.36
C VAL A 191 -3.61 8.88 -8.71
N SER A 192 -3.53 8.12 -7.62
CA SER A 192 -2.27 7.78 -6.95
C SER A 192 -1.98 6.29 -6.95
N GLY A 193 -0.70 5.92 -7.09
CA GLY A 193 -0.26 4.53 -7.06
C GLY A 193 1.26 4.40 -7.00
N ILE A 194 1.74 3.17 -6.91
CA ILE A 194 3.19 2.88 -6.87
C ILE A 194 3.77 2.90 -8.29
N THR A 195 4.89 3.60 -8.48
CA THR A 195 5.60 3.67 -9.76
C THR A 195 6.43 2.42 -10.04
N ILE A 196 6.69 2.14 -11.32
CA ILE A 196 7.56 1.01 -11.73
C ILE A 196 8.95 1.20 -11.12
N GLY A 197 9.40 0.23 -10.32
CA GLY A 197 10.77 0.19 -9.79
C GLY A 197 11.79 0.03 -10.91
N LYS A 198 12.80 0.91 -10.95
CA LYS A 198 13.90 0.89 -11.93
C LYS A 198 15.23 0.41 -11.32
N GLY A 199 15.22 -0.09 -10.08
CA GLY A 199 16.43 -0.48 -9.35
C GLY A 199 17.32 0.72 -8.98
N PHE A 200 18.62 0.47 -8.78
CA PHE A 200 19.63 1.52 -8.67
C PHE A 200 19.89 2.14 -10.05
N GLN A 201 19.97 3.46 -10.15
CA GLN A 201 20.12 4.17 -11.43
C GLN A 201 21.13 5.32 -11.35
N GLY A 202 21.93 5.43 -12.41
CA GLY A 202 22.93 6.49 -12.60
C GLY A 202 22.33 7.87 -12.84
N GLY A 203 23.15 8.91 -12.67
CA GLY A 203 22.71 10.31 -12.70
C GLY A 203 21.95 10.72 -13.96
N ILE A 204 22.37 10.25 -15.15
CA ILE A 204 21.67 10.51 -16.42
C ILE A 204 20.20 10.06 -16.38
N LYS A 205 19.91 8.83 -15.93
CA LYS A 205 18.53 8.28 -15.93
C LYS A 205 17.71 8.73 -14.72
N ARG A 206 18.36 9.08 -13.60
CA ARG A 206 17.71 9.47 -12.34
C ARG A 206 17.41 10.97 -12.26
N HIS A 207 18.28 11.81 -12.83
CA HIS A 207 18.26 13.27 -12.69
C HIS A 207 18.35 14.03 -14.04
N ASN A 208 18.27 13.32 -15.17
CA ASN A 208 18.34 13.88 -16.53
C ASN A 208 19.63 14.67 -16.82
N PHE A 209 20.76 14.27 -16.23
CA PHE A 209 22.05 14.89 -16.55
C PHE A 209 22.47 14.65 -17.99
N LYS A 210 23.15 15.64 -18.57
CA LYS A 210 23.80 15.52 -19.88
C LYS A 210 24.89 14.44 -19.86
N ARG A 211 25.18 13.89 -21.03
CA ARG A 211 26.24 12.91 -21.29
C ARG A 211 27.52 13.66 -21.69
N GLY A 212 28.69 13.12 -21.37
CA GLY A 212 29.96 13.61 -21.91
C GLY A 212 30.11 13.34 -23.41
N LEU A 213 31.16 13.89 -24.01
CA LEU A 213 31.58 13.57 -25.38
C LEU A 213 31.92 12.07 -25.51
N MET A 214 31.77 11.53 -26.72
CA MET A 214 32.08 10.13 -27.04
C MET A 214 33.39 9.95 -27.81
N THR A 215 33.86 11.00 -28.46
CA THR A 215 35.09 11.05 -29.28
C THR A 215 36.10 12.03 -28.65
N HIS A 216 37.20 12.33 -29.36
CA HIS A 216 38.21 13.32 -28.98
C HIS A 216 38.80 13.11 -27.56
N GLY A 217 39.18 11.87 -27.24
CA GLY A 217 39.94 11.53 -26.02
C GLY A 217 39.18 11.63 -24.69
N SER A 218 37.88 11.92 -24.69
CA SER A 218 37.10 12.03 -23.46
C SER A 218 37.03 10.69 -22.70
N LYS A 219 37.40 10.69 -21.42
CA LYS A 219 37.34 9.50 -20.54
C LYS A 219 36.05 9.42 -19.69
N SER A 220 35.15 10.40 -19.79
CA SER A 220 34.11 10.68 -18.78
C SER A 220 32.67 10.58 -19.31
N HIS A 221 32.43 9.77 -20.34
CA HIS A 221 31.18 9.70 -21.12
C HIS A 221 29.87 9.69 -20.31
N ARG A 222 29.78 8.89 -19.23
CA ARG A 222 28.57 8.73 -18.40
C ARG A 222 28.80 9.04 -16.92
N ALA A 223 29.90 9.72 -16.61
CA ALA A 223 30.25 10.15 -15.26
C ALA A 223 29.31 11.25 -14.74
N LEU A 224 29.43 11.58 -13.45
CA LEU A 224 28.62 12.60 -12.78
C LEU A 224 29.10 14.04 -13.05
N GLY A 225 30.36 14.22 -13.48
CA GLY A 225 31.04 15.52 -13.40
C GLY A 225 31.37 15.91 -11.95
N SER A 226 31.67 17.19 -11.70
CA SER A 226 32.04 17.64 -10.35
C SER A 226 30.88 17.59 -9.34
N ILE A 227 31.20 17.10 -8.14
CA ILE A 227 30.25 16.96 -7.03
C ILE A 227 30.16 18.22 -6.15
N GLY A 228 31.15 19.12 -6.18
CA GLY A 228 31.18 20.36 -5.39
C GLY A 228 32.13 21.42 -5.96
N ALA A 229 32.34 22.49 -5.19
CA ALA A 229 33.47 23.40 -5.36
C ALA A 229 34.72 22.85 -4.63
N GLY A 230 35.84 23.58 -4.70
CA GLY A 230 37.10 23.22 -4.04
C GLY A 230 37.13 23.58 -2.54
N THR A 231 38.24 24.21 -2.12
CA THR A 231 38.60 24.52 -0.71
C THR A 231 37.45 25.07 0.12
N THR A 232 36.68 26.01 -0.43
CA THR A 232 35.43 26.50 0.16
C THR A 232 34.26 25.98 -0.70
N PRO A 233 33.28 25.24 -0.15
CA PRO A 233 33.05 24.94 1.26
C PRO A 233 33.74 23.67 1.78
N GLY A 234 34.64 23.04 1.01
CA GLY A 234 35.39 21.85 1.43
C GLY A 234 34.56 20.57 1.61
N ARG A 235 33.27 20.57 1.22
CA ARG A 235 32.34 19.45 1.41
C ARG A 235 31.25 19.40 0.35
N VAL A 236 30.67 18.20 0.14
CA VAL A 236 29.48 18.02 -0.68
C VAL A 236 28.24 18.56 0.06
N TYR A 237 27.36 19.28 -0.65
CA TYR A 237 26.10 19.75 -0.10
C TYR A 237 25.09 18.61 0.10
N LYS A 238 24.35 18.63 1.22
CA LYS A 238 23.21 17.74 1.46
C LYS A 238 22.18 17.93 0.34
N GLY A 239 21.60 16.84 -0.16
CA GLY A 239 20.65 16.88 -1.29
C GLY A 239 21.28 17.00 -2.69
N LYS A 240 22.61 17.03 -2.83
CA LYS A 240 23.28 16.96 -4.14
C LYS A 240 22.75 15.75 -4.93
N LYS A 241 22.24 16.01 -6.14
CA LYS A 241 21.66 15.02 -7.04
C LYS A 241 22.71 13.96 -7.45
N MET A 242 22.62 12.77 -6.85
CA MET A 242 23.54 11.64 -7.06
C MET A 242 22.81 10.36 -7.54
N PRO A 243 23.52 9.35 -8.07
CA PRO A 243 22.95 8.01 -8.35
C PRO A 243 22.20 7.40 -7.16
N GLY A 244 21.35 6.41 -7.42
CA GLY A 244 20.59 5.72 -6.37
C GLY A 244 19.30 5.07 -6.84
N ARG A 245 18.51 4.52 -5.91
CA ARG A 245 17.23 3.88 -6.22
C ARG A 245 16.27 4.86 -6.92
N MET A 246 15.56 4.38 -7.95
CA MET A 246 14.60 5.14 -8.75
C MET A 246 13.31 4.34 -8.97
N GLY A 247 12.15 5.01 -8.82
CA GLY A 247 10.84 4.36 -8.90
C GLY A 247 10.57 3.40 -7.73
N GLY A 248 9.42 2.72 -7.76
CA GLY A 248 8.93 1.93 -6.62
C GLY A 248 8.36 2.80 -5.49
N THR A 249 8.10 4.08 -5.76
CA THR A 249 7.56 5.06 -4.81
C THR A 249 6.12 5.43 -5.17
N LYS A 250 5.33 5.87 -4.18
CA LYS A 250 4.00 6.46 -4.41
C LYS A 250 4.15 7.72 -5.26
N THR A 251 3.23 7.93 -6.18
CA THR A 251 3.11 9.14 -7.02
C THR A 251 1.63 9.42 -7.23
N LYS A 252 1.26 10.68 -7.48
CA LYS A 252 -0.10 11.09 -7.84
C LYS A 252 -0.04 11.85 -9.17
N ILE A 253 -0.84 11.42 -10.14
CA ILE A 253 -1.11 12.12 -11.40
C ILE A 253 -2.44 12.84 -11.20
N ARG A 254 -2.51 14.12 -11.59
CA ARG A 254 -3.61 15.02 -11.22
C ARG A 254 -4.45 15.42 -12.43
N LYS A 255 -5.73 15.77 -12.19
CA LYS A 255 -6.67 16.24 -13.22
C LYS A 255 -6.76 15.33 -14.47
N LEU A 256 -6.90 14.02 -14.28
CA LEU A 256 -7.20 13.12 -15.39
C LEU A 256 -8.71 13.08 -15.63
N LYS A 257 -9.15 13.14 -16.90
CA LYS A 257 -10.57 13.07 -17.29
C LYS A 257 -11.05 11.62 -17.27
N VAL A 258 -12.19 11.33 -16.63
CA VAL A 258 -12.96 10.10 -16.83
C VAL A 258 -13.60 10.14 -18.22
N VAL A 259 -13.33 9.13 -19.05
CA VAL A 259 -13.81 9.04 -20.43
C VAL A 259 -15.11 8.25 -20.51
N LYS A 260 -15.15 7.08 -19.87
CA LYS A 260 -16.32 6.22 -19.80
C LYS A 260 -16.40 5.47 -18.47
N VAL A 261 -17.61 5.16 -18.01
CA VAL A 261 -17.89 4.23 -16.90
C VAL A 261 -18.70 3.04 -17.43
N ASP A 262 -18.26 1.81 -17.16
CA ASP A 262 -18.92 0.58 -17.60
C ASP A 262 -19.29 -0.29 -16.38
N SER A 263 -20.54 -0.17 -15.92
CA SER A 263 -21.08 -0.89 -14.76
C SER A 263 -21.01 -2.42 -14.95
N ASP A 264 -21.44 -2.93 -16.11
CA ASP A 264 -21.52 -4.35 -16.44
C ASP A 264 -20.20 -5.11 -16.24
N LEU A 265 -19.08 -4.44 -16.52
CA LEU A 265 -17.72 -5.00 -16.42
C LEU A 265 -17.01 -4.57 -15.13
N GLY A 266 -17.58 -3.67 -14.35
CA GLY A 266 -16.96 -3.09 -13.16
C GLY A 266 -15.69 -2.29 -13.48
N VAL A 267 -15.66 -1.54 -14.60
CA VAL A 267 -14.47 -0.79 -15.05
C VAL A 267 -14.74 0.70 -15.28
N VAL A 268 -13.68 1.49 -15.14
CA VAL A 268 -13.65 2.93 -15.49
C VAL A 268 -12.48 3.18 -16.44
N MET A 269 -12.74 3.93 -17.51
CA MET A 269 -11.76 4.34 -18.51
C MET A 269 -11.29 5.77 -18.24
N ILE A 270 -9.97 5.95 -18.04
CA ILE A 270 -9.38 7.24 -17.66
C ILE A 270 -8.39 7.69 -18.73
N LYS A 271 -8.50 8.95 -19.19
CA LYS A 271 -7.63 9.53 -20.23
C LYS A 271 -6.17 9.59 -19.74
N GLY A 272 -5.24 9.09 -20.57
CA GLY A 272 -3.81 9.08 -20.28
C GLY A 272 -3.32 7.89 -19.44
N ALA A 273 -2.07 7.98 -18.99
CA ALA A 273 -1.34 6.86 -18.39
C ALA A 273 -1.32 6.90 -16.84
N LEU A 274 -1.71 5.80 -16.19
CA LEU A 274 -1.66 5.67 -14.71
C LEU A 274 -0.36 4.99 -14.21
N PRO A 275 0.11 5.23 -12.97
CA PRO A 275 1.38 4.69 -12.48
C PRO A 275 1.37 3.15 -12.34
N GLY A 276 2.52 2.54 -12.64
CA GLY A 276 2.74 1.10 -12.51
C GLY A 276 2.31 0.27 -13.74
N LYS A 277 2.50 -1.05 -13.62
CA LYS A 277 2.07 -2.09 -14.57
C LYS A 277 0.62 -2.54 -14.25
N PRO A 278 -0.01 -3.36 -15.11
CA PRO A 278 -1.21 -4.13 -14.74
C PRO A 278 -1.08 -4.84 -13.39
N GLY A 279 -2.19 -5.00 -12.68
CA GLY A 279 -2.25 -5.57 -11.33
C GLY A 279 -1.84 -4.61 -10.20
N ASN A 280 -1.39 -3.39 -10.50
CA ASN A 280 -1.04 -2.39 -9.50
C ASN A 280 -2.28 -1.84 -8.77
N LEU A 281 -2.14 -1.62 -7.46
CA LEU A 281 -3.15 -0.94 -6.65
C LEU A 281 -3.11 0.57 -6.94
N LEU A 282 -4.28 1.14 -7.24
CA LEU A 282 -4.47 2.57 -7.45
C LEU A 282 -5.51 3.10 -6.45
N ARG A 283 -5.29 4.33 -5.96
CA ARG A 283 -6.23 5.13 -5.17
C ARG A 283 -6.75 6.27 -6.04
N PHE A 284 -8.06 6.39 -6.15
CA PHE A 284 -8.78 7.43 -6.89
C PHE A 284 -9.41 8.39 -5.90
N ALA A 285 -9.45 9.67 -6.24
CA ALA A 285 -10.16 10.70 -5.48
C ALA A 285 -10.56 11.82 -6.45
N PRO A 286 -11.60 12.62 -6.14
CA PRO A 286 -11.89 13.87 -6.84
C PRO A 286 -10.63 14.76 -6.95
N ALA A 287 -10.46 15.44 -8.08
CA ALA A 287 -9.24 16.21 -8.33
C ALA A 287 -9.07 17.37 -7.34
N LYS A 288 -7.87 17.46 -6.73
CA LYS A 288 -7.54 18.51 -5.78
C LYS A 288 -7.33 19.84 -6.51
N ILE A 289 -8.19 20.83 -6.29
CA ILE A 289 -8.11 22.17 -6.87
C ILE A 289 -7.98 23.21 -5.74
N VAL A 290 -6.75 23.68 -5.56
CA VAL A 290 -6.40 24.73 -4.58
C VAL A 290 -7.28 25.96 -4.80
N GLY A 291 -7.87 26.48 -3.73
CA GLY A 291 -8.77 27.64 -3.78
C GLY A 291 -10.18 27.35 -4.28
N LYS A 292 -10.56 26.09 -4.55
CA LYS A 292 -11.95 25.69 -4.87
C LYS A 292 -12.54 24.63 -3.94
N ASN A 293 -11.86 23.49 -3.75
CA ASN A 293 -12.42 22.32 -3.05
C ASN A 293 -11.51 21.77 -1.92
N ILE A 294 -10.67 22.64 -1.36
CA ILE A 294 -9.71 22.40 -0.29
C ILE A 294 -9.61 23.70 0.53
N PRO A 295 -9.40 23.64 1.87
CA PRO A 295 -9.10 24.84 2.65
C PRO A 295 -7.91 25.63 2.06
N LYS A 296 -7.87 26.94 2.34
CA LYS A 296 -6.86 27.84 1.74
C LYS A 296 -5.43 27.50 2.19
N ASN A 297 -5.29 26.94 3.39
CA ASN A 297 -4.05 26.48 4.03
C ASN A 297 -4.26 25.05 4.57
#